data_AF-A0A2X4T2J4-F1
#
_entry.id   AF-A0A2X4T2J4-F1
#
_cell.length_a   1.000
_cell.length_b   1.000
_cell.length_c   1.000
_cell.angle_alpha   90.00
_cell.angle_beta   90.00
_cell.angle_gamma   90.00
#
_symmetry.space_group_name_H-M   'P 1'
#
loop_
_entity.id
_entity.type
_entity.pdbx_description
1 polymer ?
#
loop_
_entity_poly.entity_id
_entity_poly.type
_entity_poly.pdbx_seq_one_letter_code
_entity_poly.pdbx_strand_id
1 'polypeptide(L)'
;MQDQAFYHDRHSYEAVLDLSHAEESIELAEAERLAEDLRLLYVALTRAVWHCSLGVAPLVRRRSDKKGETDVHQSALGRLLQKGEPMDAAGLRACIEALCGEDIVCRTPGNTDNDRWQIAAASHTELSARTLQRLPYDSWRVTSYSGLQQRGA
;
A
#
# COMPACT_ATOMS: atom_id res chain seq x y z
N MET A 1 11.26 12.00 2.70
CA MET A 1 11.86 12.68 3.84
C MET A 1 11.20 12.24 5.10
N GLN A 2 11.79 11.21 5.69
CA GLN A 2 11.94 11.10 7.13
C GLN A 2 12.46 12.46 7.64
N ASP A 3 11.74 13.04 8.58
CA ASP A 3 12.17 14.24 9.33
C ASP A 3 13.23 13.89 10.38
N GLN A 4 13.40 12.59 10.66
CA GLN A 4 14.23 12.07 11.72
C GLN A 4 15.39 11.29 11.12
N ALA A 5 16.63 11.67 11.46
CA ALA A 5 17.85 11.05 10.98
C ALA A 5 18.14 9.74 11.73
N PHE A 6 17.23 8.78 11.57
CA PHE A 6 17.34 7.43 12.10
C PHE A 6 17.75 6.47 10.98
N TYR A 7 18.88 5.80 11.13
CA TYR A 7 19.45 4.90 10.12
C TYR A 7 20.29 3.81 10.78
N HIS A 8 20.60 2.75 10.04
CA HIS A 8 21.56 1.73 10.47
C HIS A 8 22.94 2.00 9.87
N ASP A 9 23.99 2.02 10.71
CA ASP A 9 25.37 2.18 10.23
C ASP A 9 25.75 1.04 9.27
N ARG A 10 26.41 1.38 8.16
CA ARG A 10 26.70 0.40 7.09
C ARG A 10 27.79 -0.62 7.44
N HIS A 11 28.59 -0.35 8.47
CA HIS A 11 29.69 -1.21 8.90
C HIS A 11 29.34 -1.99 10.16
N SER A 12 28.80 -1.33 11.18
CA SER A 12 28.44 -1.95 12.47
C SER A 12 27.02 -2.50 12.50
N TYR A 13 26.13 -2.06 11.60
CA TYR A 13 24.69 -2.37 11.60
C TYR A 13 23.93 -1.92 12.86
N GLU A 14 24.53 -1.05 13.66
CA GLU A 14 23.88 -0.48 14.83
C GLU A 14 22.88 0.59 14.40
N ALA A 15 21.76 0.67 15.13
CA ALA A 15 20.76 1.72 14.93
C ALA A 15 21.27 3.05 15.50
N VAL A 16 21.39 4.05 14.64
CA VAL A 16 21.86 5.39 14.96
C VAL A 16 20.70 6.37 14.85
N LEU A 17 20.48 7.17 15.90
CA LEU A 17 19.60 8.33 15.87
C LEU A 17 20.44 9.59 16.01
N ASP A 18 20.62 10.32 14.92
CA ASP A 18 21.34 11.59 14.93
C ASP A 18 20.39 12.75 15.25
N LEU A 19 20.60 13.38 16.41
CA LEU A 19 19.82 14.53 16.87
C LEU A 19 20.33 15.86 16.29
N SER A 20 21.50 15.85 15.64
CA SER A 20 22.12 17.05 15.05
C SER A 20 21.58 17.39 13.66
N HIS A 21 20.76 16.50 13.07
CA HIS A 21 20.24 16.63 11.70
C HIS A 21 21.36 16.87 10.68
N ALA A 22 22.50 16.18 10.83
CA ALA A 22 23.55 16.24 9.82
C ALA A 22 23.00 15.74 8.47
N GLU A 23 23.34 16.45 7.39
CA GLU A 23 22.83 16.14 6.04
C GLU A 23 23.12 14.68 5.66
N GLU A 24 24.34 14.20 5.95
CA GLU A 24 24.74 12.81 5.70
C GLU A 24 23.83 11.79 6.43
N SER A 25 23.48 12.07 7.69
CA SER A 25 22.57 11.22 8.46
C SER A 25 21.16 11.19 7.87
N ILE A 26 20.69 12.32 7.34
CA ILE A 26 19.39 12.42 6.65
C ILE A 26 19.42 11.64 5.32
N GLU A 27 20.51 11.77 4.55
CA GLU A 27 20.68 11.03 3.30
C GLU A 27 20.72 9.51 3.52
N LEU A 28 21.42 9.06 4.58
CA LEU A 28 21.45 7.64 4.98
C LEU A 28 20.05 7.14 5.35
N ALA A 29 19.31 7.90 6.17
CA ALA A 29 17.94 7.57 6.54
C ALA A 29 17.03 7.50 5.30
N GLU A 30 17.07 8.50 4.41
CA GLU A 30 16.27 8.50 3.18
C GLU A 30 16.61 7.35 2.24
N ALA A 31 17.89 6.97 2.14
CA ALA A 31 18.31 5.82 1.36
C ALA A 31 17.76 4.51 1.93
N GLU A 32 17.78 4.35 3.26
CA GLU A 32 17.22 3.18 3.93
C GLU A 32 15.70 3.10 3.77
N ARG A 33 15.00 4.23 3.98
CA ARG A 33 13.55 4.34 3.75
C ARG A 33 13.18 3.97 2.31
N LEU A 34 13.91 4.50 1.33
CA LEU A 34 13.67 4.19 -0.07
C LEU A 34 13.94 2.71 -0.39
N ALA A 35 14.97 2.12 0.21
CA ALA A 35 15.25 0.69 0.06
C ALA A 35 14.10 -0.17 0.57
N GLU A 36 13.48 0.21 1.69
CA GLU A 36 12.30 -0.48 2.21
C GLU A 36 11.07 -0.30 1.33
N ASP A 37 10.78 0.93 0.88
CA ASP A 37 9.68 1.18 -0.06
C ASP A 37 9.84 0.35 -1.36
N LEU A 38 11.06 0.15 -1.84
CA LEU A 38 11.33 -0.71 -3.01
C LEU A 38 11.00 -2.18 -2.72
N ARG A 39 11.30 -2.68 -1.53
CA ARG A 39 10.90 -4.05 -1.11
C ARG A 39 9.38 -4.17 -1.04
N LEU A 40 8.70 -3.18 -0.45
CA LEU A 40 7.23 -3.14 -0.38
C LEU A 40 6.60 -3.08 -1.77
N LEU A 41 7.14 -2.26 -2.68
CA LEU A 41 6.68 -2.19 -4.06
C LEU A 41 6.85 -3.55 -4.77
N TYR A 42 8.00 -4.20 -4.63
CA TYR A 42 8.23 -5.54 -5.19
C TYR A 42 7.19 -6.55 -4.71
N VAL A 43 6.93 -6.59 -3.40
CA VAL A 43 5.89 -7.45 -2.82
C VAL A 43 4.53 -7.11 -3.43
N ALA A 44 4.14 -5.84 -3.47
CA ALA A 44 2.84 -5.41 -3.99
C ALA A 44 2.62 -5.81 -5.47
N LEU A 45 3.63 -5.63 -6.32
CA LEU A 45 3.57 -5.96 -7.75
C LEU A 45 3.45 -7.47 -7.99
N THR A 46 4.12 -8.27 -7.18
CA THR A 46 4.19 -9.74 -7.35
C THR A 46 3.01 -10.50 -6.73
N ARG A 47 2.08 -9.81 -6.06
CA ARG A 47 0.84 -10.44 -5.53
C ARG A 47 -0.19 -10.79 -6.61
N ALA A 48 -0.19 -10.07 -7.72
CA ALA A 48 -1.21 -10.23 -8.76
C ALA A 48 -0.93 -11.45 -9.65
N VAL A 49 -1.96 -12.25 -9.94
CA VAL A 49 -1.86 -13.42 -10.83
C VAL A 49 -2.33 -13.10 -12.25
N TRP A 50 -3.45 -12.37 -12.37
CA TRP A 50 -4.10 -12.11 -13.66
C TRP A 50 -3.86 -10.70 -14.18
N HIS A 51 -3.90 -9.70 -13.30
CA HIS A 51 -3.82 -8.30 -13.67
C HIS A 51 -3.39 -7.46 -12.46
N CYS A 52 -2.48 -6.50 -12.69
CA CYS A 52 -2.05 -5.52 -11.70
C CYS A 52 -2.36 -4.12 -12.23
N SER A 53 -3.02 -3.28 -11.44
CA SER A 53 -3.26 -1.88 -11.77
C SER A 53 -2.57 -0.97 -10.77
N LEU A 54 -1.89 0.05 -11.27
CA LEU A 54 -1.19 1.03 -10.46
C LEU A 54 -1.71 2.43 -10.79
N GLY A 55 -2.13 3.17 -9.76
CA GLY A 55 -2.45 4.58 -9.89
C GLY A 55 -1.19 5.41 -9.73
N VAL A 56 -0.88 6.25 -10.72
CA VAL A 56 0.26 7.17 -10.68
C VAL A 56 -0.22 8.58 -11.00
N ALA A 57 0.20 9.54 -10.17
CA ALA A 57 -0.11 10.96 -10.34
C ALA A 57 1.16 11.81 -10.21
N PRO A 58 1.27 12.93 -10.93
CA PRO A 58 2.38 13.88 -10.81
C PRO A 58 2.25 14.68 -9.50
N LEU A 59 2.60 14.06 -8.38
CA LEU A 59 2.43 14.65 -7.05
C LEU A 59 3.58 15.61 -6.70
N VAL A 60 3.23 16.72 -6.04
CA VAL A 60 4.17 17.65 -5.42
C VAL A 60 3.85 17.68 -3.93
N ARG A 61 4.85 17.41 -3.07
CA ARG A 61 4.66 17.23 -1.62
C ARG A 61 4.38 18.56 -0.92
N ARG A 62 4.94 19.66 -1.41
CA ARG A 62 4.64 21.00 -0.92
C ARG A 62 3.65 21.68 -1.83
N ARG A 63 2.64 22.32 -1.23
CA ARG A 63 1.69 23.18 -1.94
C ARG A 63 2.45 24.39 -2.47
N SER A 64 3.02 24.27 -3.66
CA SER A 64 3.69 25.34 -4.40
C SER A 64 2.91 25.55 -5.69
N ASP A 65 2.57 26.80 -6.00
CA ASP A 65 1.94 27.19 -7.27
C ASP A 65 2.87 27.04 -8.48
N LYS A 66 4.11 26.56 -8.26
CA LYS A 66 5.07 26.32 -9.32
C LYS A 66 4.64 25.11 -10.15
N LYS A 67 4.15 25.40 -11.36
CA LYS A 67 4.18 24.44 -12.47
C LYS A 67 5.64 24.06 -12.73
N GLY A 68 6.00 22.80 -12.49
CA GLY A 68 7.37 22.35 -12.61
C GLY A 68 7.53 20.89 -12.25
N GLU A 69 8.72 20.55 -11.77
CA GLU A 69 9.11 19.20 -11.40
C GLU A 69 8.24 18.63 -10.28
N THR A 70 7.99 17.32 -10.38
CA THR A 70 7.22 16.55 -9.41
C THR A 70 8.16 15.86 -8.42
N ASP A 71 7.67 15.58 -7.22
CA ASP A 71 8.42 14.84 -6.18
C ASP A 71 8.31 13.32 -6.35
N VAL A 72 7.74 12.85 -7.47
CA VAL A 72 7.46 11.42 -7.71
C VAL A 72 8.75 10.60 -7.71
N HIS A 73 9.86 11.17 -8.21
CA HIS A 73 11.19 10.53 -8.29
C HIS A 73 11.75 10.08 -6.93
N GLN A 74 11.22 10.62 -5.83
CA GLN A 74 11.57 10.25 -4.44
C GLN A 74 10.79 9.04 -3.91
N SER A 75 9.72 8.63 -4.59
CA SER A 75 8.97 7.40 -4.28
C SER A 75 9.67 6.18 -4.91
N ALA A 76 9.46 4.98 -4.36
CA ALA A 76 10.02 3.76 -4.94
C ALA A 76 9.67 3.56 -6.42
N LEU A 77 8.39 3.74 -6.78
CA LEU A 77 7.95 3.60 -8.17
C LEU A 77 8.57 4.68 -9.06
N GLY A 78 8.52 5.94 -8.63
CA GLY A 78 9.10 7.04 -9.40
C GLY A 78 10.60 6.95 -9.55
N ARG A 79 11.33 6.48 -8.54
CA ARG A 79 12.78 6.20 -8.60
C ARG A 79 13.11 5.22 -9.73
N LEU A 80 12.31 4.17 -9.90
CA LEU A 80 12.49 3.18 -10.98
C LEU A 80 12.13 3.77 -12.35
N LEU A 81 11.03 4.53 -12.44
CA LEU A 81 10.56 5.13 -13.70
C LEU A 81 11.49 6.24 -14.20
N GLN A 82 11.85 7.16 -13.31
CA GLN A 82 12.57 8.41 -13.62
C GLN A 82 14.07 8.31 -13.33
N LYS A 83 14.55 7.11 -12.93
CA LYS A 83 15.96 6.85 -12.54
C LYS A 83 16.46 7.75 -11.40
N GLY A 84 15.55 8.21 -10.55
CA GLY A 84 15.83 9.13 -9.45
C GLY A 84 15.95 10.59 -9.85
N GLU A 85 15.77 10.94 -11.12
CA GLU A 85 15.81 12.33 -11.60
C GLU A 85 14.44 13.00 -11.49
N PRO A 86 14.37 14.27 -11.05
CA PRO A 86 13.12 15.02 -11.03
C PRO A 86 12.62 15.27 -12.45
N MET A 87 11.32 15.10 -12.66
CA MET A 87 10.68 15.43 -13.94
C MET A 87 9.30 16.04 -13.69
N ASP A 88 8.84 16.81 -14.66
CA ASP A 88 7.47 17.32 -14.69
C ASP A 88 6.46 16.21 -15.05
N ALA A 89 5.18 16.58 -15.12
CA ALA A 89 4.11 15.63 -15.44
C ALA A 89 4.26 14.99 -16.84
N ALA A 90 4.79 15.74 -17.81
CA ALA A 90 5.00 15.25 -19.16
C ALA A 90 6.16 14.23 -19.22
N GLY A 91 7.27 14.53 -18.56
CA GLY A 91 8.40 13.62 -18.43
C GLY A 91 8.03 12.33 -17.67
N LEU A 92 7.25 12.44 -16.59
CA LEU A 92 6.72 11.26 -15.90
C LEU A 92 5.84 10.41 -16.82
N ARG A 93 4.93 11.03 -17.59
CA ARG A 93 4.12 10.31 -18.58
C ARG A 93 4.99 9.59 -19.61
N ALA A 94 5.99 10.27 -20.16
CA ALA A 94 6.90 9.68 -21.15
C ALA A 94 7.67 8.47 -20.57
N CYS A 95 8.10 8.53 -19.32
CA CYS A 95 8.75 7.39 -18.65
C CYS A 95 7.81 6.18 -18.50
N ILE A 96 6.52 6.42 -18.20
CA ILE A 96 5.52 5.35 -18.12
C ILE A 96 5.22 4.78 -19.52
N GLU A 97 5.07 5.65 -20.52
CA GLU A 97 4.84 5.25 -21.92
C GLU A 97 5.99 4.42 -22.48
N ALA A 98 7.24 4.71 -22.08
CA ALA A 98 8.40 3.93 -22.48
C ALA A 98 8.41 2.49 -21.93
N LEU A 99 7.62 2.20 -20.88
CA LEU A 99 7.42 0.83 -20.37
C LEU A 99 6.25 0.10 -21.02
N CYS A 100 5.38 0.81 -21.74
CA CYS A 100 4.23 0.20 -22.38
C CYS A 100 4.67 -0.76 -23.49
N GLY A 101 3.90 -1.83 -23.65
CA GLY A 101 4.14 -2.88 -24.63
C GLY A 101 2.91 -3.76 -24.78
N GLU A 102 3.12 -5.05 -25.01
CA GLU A 102 2.03 -6.03 -25.08
C GLU A 102 1.34 -6.23 -23.73
N ASP A 103 2.13 -6.32 -22.64
CA ASP A 103 1.63 -6.65 -21.29
C ASP A 103 1.32 -5.43 -20.42
N ILE A 104 1.81 -4.25 -20.78
CA ILE A 104 1.72 -3.02 -19.96
C ILE A 104 1.03 -1.94 -20.79
N VAL A 105 -0.07 -1.40 -20.25
CA VAL A 105 -0.84 -0.34 -20.90
C VAL A 105 -0.98 0.85 -19.96
N CYS A 106 -0.54 2.02 -20.42
CA CYS A 106 -0.82 3.29 -19.75
C CYS A 106 -2.21 3.80 -20.16
N ARG A 107 -3.05 4.14 -19.17
CA ARG A 107 -4.34 4.80 -19.41
C ARG A 107 -4.44 6.05 -18.57
N THR A 108 -4.87 7.14 -19.19
CA THR A 108 -5.36 8.29 -18.45
C THR A 108 -6.79 7.97 -18.01
N PRO A 109 -7.12 8.03 -16.70
CA PRO A 109 -8.51 7.92 -16.28
C PRO A 109 -9.33 9.02 -16.96
N GLY A 110 -10.54 8.67 -17.40
CA GLY A 110 -11.47 9.64 -18.00
C GLY A 110 -11.97 10.66 -16.97
N ASN A 111 -12.85 11.56 -17.40
CA ASN A 111 -13.51 12.47 -16.45
C ASN A 111 -14.23 11.65 -15.39
N THR A 112 -13.93 11.93 -14.14
CA THR A 112 -14.69 11.42 -13.00
C THR A 112 -16.04 12.11 -12.99
N ASP A 113 -17.13 11.35 -12.93
CA ASP A 113 -18.33 11.90 -12.32
C ASP A 113 -18.07 12.04 -10.80
N ASN A 114 -18.78 12.96 -10.16
CA ASN A 114 -18.74 13.10 -8.70
C ASN A 114 -19.80 12.21 -8.04
N ASP A 115 -20.34 11.23 -8.76
CA ASP A 115 -21.32 10.33 -8.22
C ASP A 115 -20.62 9.37 -7.27
N ARG A 116 -21.27 9.12 -6.13
CA ARG A 116 -20.76 8.13 -5.20
C ARG A 116 -20.80 6.78 -5.89
N TRP A 117 -19.67 6.08 -5.91
CA TRP A 117 -19.62 4.71 -6.38
C TRP A 117 -20.65 3.87 -5.61
N GLN A 118 -21.57 3.26 -6.35
CA GLN A 118 -22.55 2.34 -5.82
C GLN A 118 -22.16 0.93 -6.25
N ILE A 119 -22.20 -0.01 -5.31
CA ILE A 119 -22.12 -1.43 -5.65
C ILE A 119 -23.27 -1.72 -6.60
N ALA A 120 -22.96 -2.24 -7.80
CA ALA A 120 -24.00 -2.77 -8.68
C ALA A 120 -24.79 -3.79 -7.88
N ALA A 121 -26.11 -3.56 -7.71
CA ALA A 121 -26.96 -4.46 -6.95
C ALA A 121 -26.81 -5.86 -7.54
N ALA A 122 -26.11 -6.74 -6.82
CA ALA A 122 -25.96 -8.12 -7.24
C ALA A 122 -27.37 -8.70 -7.28
N SER A 123 -27.75 -9.23 -8.43
CA SER A 123 -28.96 -10.04 -8.57
C SER A 123 -28.72 -11.35 -7.81
N HIS A 124 -28.88 -11.29 -6.49
CA HIS A 124 -28.87 -12.48 -5.67
C HIS A 124 -30.12 -13.28 -6.02
N THR A 125 -29.93 -14.53 -6.45
CA THR A 125 -31.01 -15.52 -6.42
C THR A 125 -31.50 -15.61 -4.97
N GLU A 126 -32.81 -15.68 -4.74
CA GLU A 126 -33.35 -15.93 -3.40
C GLU A 126 -32.77 -17.24 -2.86
N LEU A 127 -31.83 -17.13 -1.92
CA LEU A 127 -31.29 -18.27 -1.21
C LEU A 127 -32.24 -18.58 -0.05
N SER A 128 -32.69 -19.83 0.03
CA SER A 128 -33.39 -20.32 1.21
C SER A 128 -32.40 -21.09 2.09
N ALA A 129 -32.45 -20.83 3.40
CA ALA A 129 -31.70 -21.64 4.37
C ALA A 129 -32.27 -23.07 4.37
N ARG A 130 -31.40 -24.09 4.31
CA ARG A 130 -31.85 -25.48 4.50
C ARG A 130 -32.40 -25.62 5.92
N THR A 131 -33.65 -26.05 6.03
CA THR A 131 -34.27 -26.32 7.33
C THR A 131 -33.58 -27.52 7.98
N LEU A 132 -33.10 -27.34 9.21
CA LEU A 132 -32.51 -28.41 10.00
C LEU A 132 -33.59 -29.46 10.29
N GLN A 133 -33.52 -30.63 9.67
CA GLN A 133 -34.50 -31.72 9.89
C GLN A 133 -34.18 -32.61 11.08
N ARG A 134 -33.00 -32.46 11.69
CA ARG A 134 -32.65 -33.18 12.92
C ARG A 134 -33.06 -32.37 14.15
N LEU A 135 -33.53 -33.04 15.20
CA LEU A 135 -33.51 -32.44 16.53
C LEU A 135 -32.04 -32.31 16.97
N PRO A 136 -31.60 -31.14 17.44
CA PRO A 136 -30.32 -31.03 18.13
C PRO A 136 -30.45 -31.80 19.44
N TYR A 137 -30.00 -33.05 19.45
CA TYR A 137 -29.78 -33.79 20.69
C TYR A 137 -28.30 -33.68 21.01
N ASP A 138 -27.98 -32.76 21.91
CA ASP A 138 -26.66 -32.63 22.48
C ASP A 138 -26.84 -32.14 23.93
N SER A 139 -26.47 -32.98 24.90
CA SER A 139 -26.61 -32.71 26.33
C SER A 139 -25.42 -31.94 26.91
N TRP A 140 -24.51 -31.46 26.07
CA TRP A 140 -23.41 -30.62 26.52
C TRP A 140 -23.94 -29.22 26.85
N ARG A 141 -23.51 -28.71 28.00
CA ARG A 141 -23.73 -27.30 28.37
C ARG A 141 -22.39 -26.65 28.62
N VAL A 142 -22.28 -25.38 28.26
CA VAL A 142 -21.25 -24.50 28.79
C VAL A 142 -21.73 -23.95 30.13
N THR A 143 -20.88 -24.01 31.16
CA THR A 143 -21.22 -23.50 32.49
C THR A 143 -20.03 -22.77 33.09
N SER A 144 -20.28 -21.76 33.93
CA SER A 144 -19.24 -21.12 34.72
C SER A 144 -18.66 -22.09 35.75
N TYR A 145 -17.42 -21.84 36.19
CA TYR A 145 -16.76 -22.62 37.24
C TYR A 145 -17.62 -22.75 38.52
N SER A 146 -18.34 -21.69 38.89
CA SER A 146 -19.28 -21.69 40.02
C SER A 146 -20.44 -22.67 39.83
N GLY A 147 -20.89 -22.92 38.60
CA GLY A 147 -21.95 -23.87 38.29
C GLY A 147 -21.53 -25.36 38.35
N LEU A 148 -20.23 -25.65 38.33
CA LEU A 148 -19.69 -27.01 38.53
C LEU A 148 -19.66 -27.38 40.03
N GLN A 149 -19.44 -26.42 40.91
CA GLN A 149 -19.22 -26.67 42.34
C GLN A 149 -20.51 -26.99 43.12
N GLN A 150 -21.68 -26.60 42.62
CA GLN A 150 -22.97 -26.80 43.29
C GLN A 150 -23.58 -28.21 43.15
N ARG A 151 -22.99 -29.10 42.33
CA ARG A 151 -23.55 -30.44 42.06
C ARG A 151 -22.57 -31.60 42.26
N GLY A 152 -21.50 -31.39 43.02
CA GLY A 152 -20.65 -32.48 43.50
C GLY A 152 -21.17 -33.04 44.83
N ALA A 153 -22.21 -33.88 44.77
CA ALA A 153 -22.61 -34.80 45.82
C ALA A 153 -23.20 -36.06 45.18
#